data_AF-A0A381SX79-F1
#
_entry.id   AF-A0A381SX79-F1
#
_cell.length_a   1.000
_cell.length_b   1.000
_cell.length_c   1.000
_cell.angle_alpha   90.00
_cell.angle_beta   90.00
_cell.angle_gamma   90.00
#
_symmetry.space_group_name_H-M   'P 1'
#
loop_
_entity.id
_entity.type
_entity.pdbx_description
1 polymer ?
#
loop_
_entity_poly.entity_id
_entity_poly.type
_entity_poly.pdbx_seq_one_letter_code
_entity_poly.pdbx_strand_id
1 'polypeptide(L)'
;MKYINIIQRFIPLQFGKIYGNGDLFSSFQDSLEKINHDGMMVLNDISFFQDFINDGVRSQKPKHQIIYFLVHVQLAPFLLYSISGIPNVIQFLFIILCIMGQYILCWIMIHVDKQNQFVHQILEWSIKISDDLDLMNYLVLETVDVSTKTTPFNEDKYAKLWLKEMSTSMDMPWESIVIELLPGESFFVPNIRVSLGGIRKSIQDASAYGFASGKDNVSPNILLRMLILFSRKKKIKFFGMDEEKNKIDTQVKQLVKHLELLFGKRDDPPILFKEETQEWKTVVNIVDRSNTDRNNIKQSLDIFIKIMNSYTGNNRLQ
;
A
#
# COMPACT_ATOMS: atom_id res chain seq x y z
N MET A 1 -25.71 -7.69 -3.43
CA MET A 1 -25.01 -9.00 -3.57
C MET A 1 -23.86 -9.19 -2.56
N LYS A 2 -23.98 -8.80 -1.28
CA LYS A 2 -22.90 -9.01 -0.28
C LYS A 2 -23.01 -10.33 0.51
N TYR A 3 -24.22 -10.85 0.71
CA TYR A 3 -24.46 -12.01 1.60
C TYR A 3 -24.39 -13.38 0.92
N ILE A 4 -24.56 -13.44 -0.42
CA ILE A 4 -24.53 -14.70 -1.18
C ILE A 4 -23.16 -15.38 -1.06
N ASN A 5 -22.08 -14.59 -0.98
CA ASN A 5 -20.71 -15.10 -0.87
C ASN A 5 -20.44 -15.78 0.48
N ILE A 6 -21.03 -15.29 1.58
CA ILE A 6 -20.87 -15.91 2.92
C ILE A 6 -21.58 -17.26 3.00
N ILE A 7 -22.77 -17.39 2.40
CA ILE A 7 -23.51 -18.66 2.40
C ILE A 7 -22.75 -19.73 1.60
N GLN A 8 -22.15 -19.36 0.47
CA GLN A 8 -21.30 -20.27 -0.32
C GLN A 8 -20.04 -20.72 0.44
N ARG A 9 -19.59 -19.93 1.40
CA ARG A 9 -18.43 -20.20 2.27
C ARG A 9 -18.80 -20.86 3.59
N PHE A 10 -20.02 -21.42 3.72
CA PHE A 10 -20.48 -22.05 4.96
C PHE A 10 -19.52 -23.12 5.49
N ILE A 11 -19.16 -24.10 4.66
CA ILE A 11 -18.29 -25.21 5.05
C ILE A 11 -16.91 -24.70 5.52
N PRO A 12 -16.16 -23.90 4.74
CA PRO A 12 -14.83 -23.47 5.17
C PRO A 12 -14.89 -22.53 6.38
N LEU A 13 -15.91 -21.67 6.51
CA LEU A 13 -16.06 -20.80 7.68
C LEU A 13 -16.41 -21.55 8.97
N GLN A 14 -17.10 -22.69 8.86
CA GLN A 14 -17.53 -23.51 9.99
C GLN A 14 -16.51 -24.61 10.35
N PHE A 15 -15.74 -25.12 9.38
CA PHE A 15 -14.86 -26.29 9.50
C PHE A 15 -13.38 -26.02 9.15
N GLY A 16 -12.99 -24.80 8.76
CA GLY A 16 -11.59 -24.39 8.53
C GLY A 16 -10.72 -24.32 9.79
N LYS A 17 -9.47 -23.90 9.66
CA LYS A 17 -8.53 -23.83 10.78
C LYS A 17 -8.74 -22.57 11.62
N ILE A 18 -8.31 -22.64 12.88
CA ILE A 18 -8.29 -21.51 13.80
C ILE A 18 -6.83 -21.23 14.14
N TYR A 19 -6.42 -19.99 13.95
CA TYR A 19 -5.05 -19.54 14.14
C TYR A 19 -4.97 -18.48 15.24
N GLY A 20 -3.81 -18.41 15.90
CA GLY A 20 -3.47 -17.26 16.75
C GLY A 20 -3.12 -16.04 15.90
N ASN A 21 -3.11 -14.85 16.52
CA ASN A 21 -2.75 -13.61 15.81
C ASN A 21 -1.34 -13.66 15.20
N GLY A 22 -0.37 -14.32 15.86
CA GLY A 22 0.99 -14.47 15.34
C GLY A 22 1.02 -15.34 14.08
N ASP A 23 0.34 -16.49 14.10
CA ASP A 23 0.27 -17.40 12.96
C ASP A 23 -0.47 -16.78 11.77
N LEU A 24 -1.53 -16.00 12.03
CA LEU A 24 -2.24 -15.25 10.99
C LEU A 24 -1.36 -14.20 10.35
N PHE A 25 -0.55 -13.49 11.14
CA PHE A 25 0.38 -12.50 10.61
C PHE A 25 1.49 -13.17 9.78
N SER A 26 2.04 -14.29 10.25
CA SER A 26 3.02 -15.07 9.47
C SER A 26 2.42 -15.55 8.15
N SER A 27 1.23 -16.14 8.18
CA SER A 27 0.53 -16.61 6.97
C SER A 27 0.20 -15.47 6.01
N PHE A 28 -0.06 -14.26 6.54
CA PHE A 28 -0.20 -13.06 5.73
C PHE A 28 1.12 -12.70 5.04
N GLN A 29 2.25 -12.73 5.75
CA GLN A 29 3.57 -12.50 5.15
C GLN A 29 3.89 -13.54 4.06
N ASP A 30 3.62 -14.81 4.32
CA ASP A 30 3.79 -15.89 3.33
C ASP A 30 2.93 -15.65 2.08
N SER A 31 1.72 -15.10 2.26
CA SER A 31 0.84 -14.72 1.14
C SER A 31 1.45 -13.59 0.30
N LEU A 32 2.11 -12.62 0.92
CA LEU A 32 2.80 -11.54 0.21
C LEU A 32 4.03 -12.07 -0.53
N GLU A 33 4.79 -12.98 0.08
CA GLU A 33 5.95 -13.61 -0.55
C GLU A 33 5.53 -14.46 -1.75
N LYS A 34 4.43 -15.23 -1.64
CA LYS A 34 3.87 -15.98 -2.77
C LYS A 34 3.48 -15.05 -3.93
N ILE A 35 2.85 -13.91 -3.65
CA ILE A 35 2.53 -12.92 -4.69
C ILE A 35 3.79 -12.33 -5.31
N ASN A 36 4.81 -12.04 -4.51
CA ASN A 36 6.09 -11.54 -5.02
C ASN A 36 6.78 -12.57 -5.94
N HIS A 37 6.77 -13.85 -5.57
CA HIS A 37 7.43 -14.92 -6.34
C HIS A 37 6.65 -15.30 -7.61
N ASP A 38 5.36 -15.56 -7.49
CA ASP A 38 4.53 -16.10 -8.57
C ASP A 38 3.93 -14.99 -9.46
N GLY A 39 3.94 -13.73 -9.01
CA GLY A 39 3.40 -12.59 -9.73
C GLY A 39 1.92 -12.78 -10.10
N MET A 40 1.58 -12.54 -11.37
CA MET A 40 0.21 -12.71 -11.87
C MET A 40 -0.24 -14.18 -11.93
N MET A 41 0.67 -15.15 -11.86
CA MET A 41 0.32 -16.57 -11.85
C MET A 41 -0.38 -17.01 -10.57
N VAL A 42 -0.31 -16.20 -9.50
CA VAL A 42 -1.10 -16.38 -8.28
C VAL A 42 -2.60 -16.50 -8.57
N LEU A 43 -3.10 -15.83 -9.61
CA LEU A 43 -4.52 -15.90 -9.96
C LEU A 43 -4.93 -17.29 -10.47
N ASN A 44 -3.98 -18.13 -10.88
CA ASN A 44 -4.24 -19.51 -11.27
C ASN A 44 -4.46 -20.45 -10.07
N ASP A 45 -3.91 -20.10 -8.90
CA ASP A 45 -4.08 -20.84 -7.63
C ASP A 45 -4.64 -19.90 -6.55
N ILE A 46 -5.85 -19.42 -6.80
CA ILE A 46 -6.54 -18.51 -5.86
C ILE A 46 -6.99 -19.23 -4.58
N SER A 47 -7.06 -20.57 -4.59
CA SER A 47 -7.46 -21.43 -3.47
C SER A 47 -6.65 -21.13 -2.21
N PHE A 48 -5.33 -20.98 -2.34
CA PHE A 48 -4.46 -20.65 -1.22
C PHE A 48 -4.90 -19.39 -0.46
N PHE A 49 -5.25 -18.34 -1.20
CA PHE A 49 -5.69 -17.06 -0.63
C PHE A 49 -7.10 -17.15 -0.06
N GLN A 50 -7.98 -17.90 -0.71
CA GLN A 50 -9.34 -18.12 -0.22
C GLN A 50 -9.34 -18.90 1.10
N ASP A 51 -8.52 -19.94 1.19
CA ASP A 51 -8.36 -20.74 2.42
C ASP A 51 -7.79 -19.89 3.55
N PHE A 52 -6.72 -19.13 3.30
CA PHE A 52 -6.18 -18.19 4.27
C PHE A 52 -7.24 -17.18 4.75
N ILE A 53 -8.01 -16.58 3.83
CA ILE A 53 -9.06 -15.64 4.19
C ILE A 53 -10.15 -16.32 5.02
N ASN A 54 -10.59 -17.53 4.65
CA ASN A 54 -11.61 -18.26 5.40
C ASN A 54 -11.17 -18.61 6.82
N ASP A 55 -9.96 -19.15 6.97
CA ASP A 55 -9.38 -19.47 8.27
C ASP A 55 -9.16 -18.20 9.11
N GLY A 56 -8.72 -17.11 8.48
CA GLY A 56 -8.57 -15.79 9.09
C GLY A 56 -9.88 -15.22 9.61
N VAL A 57 -10.95 -15.28 8.82
CA VAL A 57 -12.31 -14.90 9.25
C VAL A 57 -12.78 -15.76 10.41
N ARG A 58 -12.61 -17.09 10.31
CA ARG A 58 -13.04 -18.02 11.36
C ARG A 58 -12.37 -17.71 12.70
N SER A 59 -11.08 -17.37 12.66
CA SER A 59 -10.22 -17.09 13.82
C SER A 59 -10.63 -15.84 14.61
N GLN A 60 -11.45 -14.96 14.04
CA GLN A 60 -11.93 -13.77 14.72
C GLN A 60 -12.95 -14.09 15.82
N LYS A 61 -12.95 -13.28 16.88
CA LYS A 61 -13.91 -13.37 17.98
C LYS A 61 -15.11 -12.45 17.71
N PRO A 62 -16.34 -12.98 17.63
CA PRO A 62 -17.47 -12.14 17.29
C PRO A 62 -17.81 -11.20 18.45
N LYS A 63 -18.18 -9.95 18.15
CA LYS A 63 -18.57 -8.96 19.17
C LYS A 63 -19.90 -9.32 19.84
N HIS A 64 -20.77 -10.06 19.16
CA HIS A 64 -22.13 -10.37 19.60
C HIS A 64 -22.32 -11.81 20.09
N GLN A 65 -21.34 -12.36 20.83
CA GLN A 65 -21.42 -13.73 21.40
C GLN A 65 -22.71 -13.99 22.19
N ILE A 66 -23.24 -12.96 22.86
CA ILE A 66 -24.47 -13.04 23.66
C ILE A 66 -25.69 -13.41 22.80
N ILE A 67 -25.80 -12.87 21.58
CA ILE A 67 -26.94 -13.16 20.69
C ILE A 67 -26.93 -14.63 20.27
N TYR A 68 -25.75 -15.16 19.97
CA TYR A 68 -25.58 -16.58 19.63
C TYR A 68 -25.93 -17.50 20.80
N PHE A 69 -25.48 -17.14 21.99
CA PHE A 69 -25.80 -17.88 23.21
C PHE A 69 -27.31 -17.92 23.46
N LEU A 70 -28.02 -16.80 23.26
CA LEU A 70 -29.47 -16.74 23.41
C LEU A 70 -30.21 -17.68 22.45
N VAL A 71 -29.76 -17.81 21.19
CA VAL A 71 -30.33 -18.76 20.23
C VAL A 71 -30.09 -20.22 20.66
N HIS A 72 -28.96 -20.51 21.30
CA HIS A 72 -28.69 -21.85 21.84
C HIS A 72 -29.55 -22.16 23.06
N VAL A 73 -29.81 -21.16 23.91
CA VAL A 73 -30.71 -21.30 25.05
C VAL A 73 -32.15 -21.56 24.58
N GLN A 74 -32.58 -20.99 23.45
CA GLN A 74 -33.92 -21.23 22.88
C GLN A 74 -34.17 -22.70 22.46
N LEU A 75 -33.12 -23.50 22.23
CA LEU A 75 -33.27 -24.94 21.96
C LEU A 75 -33.74 -25.72 23.18
N ALA A 76 -33.42 -25.30 24.41
CA ALA A 76 -33.83 -26.03 25.61
C ALA A 76 -35.35 -25.99 25.87
N PRO A 77 -36.03 -24.83 25.82
CA PRO A 77 -37.50 -24.76 25.84
C PRO A 77 -38.15 -25.54 24.69
N PHE A 78 -37.54 -25.52 23.50
CA PHE A 78 -38.04 -26.26 22.34
C PHE A 78 -37.98 -27.78 22.55
N LEU A 79 -36.88 -28.29 23.12
CA LEU A 79 -36.74 -29.71 23.49
C LEU A 79 -37.76 -30.10 24.56
N LEU A 80 -37.96 -29.28 25.58
CA LEU A 80 -38.98 -29.50 26.62
C LEU A 80 -40.40 -29.55 26.02
N TYR A 81 -40.72 -28.60 25.13
CA TYR A 81 -41.99 -28.55 24.41
C TYR A 81 -42.22 -29.79 23.52
N SER A 82 -41.17 -30.30 22.89
CA SER A 82 -41.22 -31.51 22.06
C SER A 82 -41.51 -32.78 22.88
N ILE A 83 -40.97 -32.85 24.10
CA ILE A 83 -41.17 -33.99 25.01
C ILE A 83 -42.56 -33.96 25.67
N SER A 84 -43.12 -32.78 25.92
CA SER A 84 -44.44 -32.62 26.56
C SER A 84 -45.64 -33.06 25.72
N GLY A 85 -45.40 -33.56 24.50
CA GLY A 85 -46.43 -33.97 23.55
C GLY A 85 -46.83 -32.83 22.61
N ILE A 86 -46.80 -33.10 21.30
CA ILE A 86 -47.09 -32.11 20.25
C ILE A 86 -48.60 -32.09 20.01
N PRO A 87 -49.32 -31.01 20.36
CA PRO A 87 -50.77 -30.95 20.16
C PRO A 87 -51.15 -30.61 18.72
N ASN A 88 -50.26 -29.95 17.96
CA ASN A 88 -50.51 -29.50 16.59
C ASN A 88 -49.25 -29.59 15.72
N VAL A 89 -49.27 -30.49 14.75
CA VAL A 89 -48.15 -30.76 13.83
C VAL A 89 -47.78 -29.53 12.98
N ILE A 90 -48.77 -28.73 12.56
CA ILE A 90 -48.54 -27.52 11.75
C ILE A 90 -47.81 -26.46 12.57
N GLN A 91 -48.24 -26.25 13.82
CA GLN A 91 -47.59 -25.30 14.73
C GLN A 91 -46.15 -25.72 15.05
N PHE A 92 -45.92 -27.03 15.23
CA PHE A 92 -44.59 -27.58 15.43
C PHE A 92 -43.66 -27.35 14.23
N LEU A 93 -44.13 -27.58 13.00
CA LEU A 93 -43.38 -27.30 11.77
C LEU A 93 -43.04 -25.81 11.64
N PHE A 94 -43.98 -24.92 11.98
CA PHE A 94 -43.74 -23.47 11.96
C PHE A 94 -42.66 -23.04 12.96
N ILE A 95 -42.69 -23.58 14.19
CA ILE A 95 -41.68 -23.31 15.21
C ILE A 95 -40.29 -23.76 14.76
N ILE A 96 -40.17 -24.96 14.17
CA ILE A 96 -38.90 -25.47 13.61
C ILE A 96 -38.37 -24.50 12.54
N LEU A 97 -39.23 -24.08 11.61
CA LEU A 97 -38.82 -23.19 10.53
C LEU A 97 -38.36 -21.82 11.04
N CYS A 98 -39.03 -21.28 12.06
CA CYS A 98 -38.62 -20.05 12.73
C CYS A 98 -37.25 -20.18 13.41
N ILE A 99 -37.00 -21.27 14.16
CA ILE A 99 -35.72 -21.51 14.84
C ILE A 99 -34.59 -21.68 13.81
N MET A 100 -34.83 -22.44 12.74
CA MET A 100 -33.86 -22.59 11.64
C MET A 100 -33.56 -21.26 10.97
N GLY A 101 -34.58 -20.44 10.69
CA GLY A 101 -34.40 -19.10 10.12
C GLY A 101 -33.58 -18.19 11.02
N GLN A 102 -33.88 -18.16 12.32
CA GLN A 102 -33.11 -17.39 13.31
C GLN A 102 -31.66 -17.86 13.41
N TYR A 103 -31.42 -19.17 13.38
CA TYR A 103 -30.08 -19.74 13.40
C TYR A 103 -29.27 -19.32 12.18
N ILE A 104 -29.85 -19.42 10.97
CA ILE A 104 -29.19 -18.99 9.72
C ILE A 104 -28.88 -17.49 9.77
N LEU A 105 -29.83 -16.65 10.18
CA LEU A 105 -29.61 -15.20 10.25
C LEU A 105 -28.52 -14.83 11.26
N CYS A 106 -28.51 -15.46 12.44
CA CYS A 106 -27.48 -15.24 13.45
C CYS A 106 -26.11 -15.72 12.96
N TRP A 107 -26.05 -16.88 12.30
CA TRP A 107 -24.83 -17.40 11.71
C TRP A 107 -24.27 -16.43 10.67
N ILE A 108 -25.10 -15.93 9.74
CA ILE A 108 -24.69 -14.94 8.75
C ILE A 108 -24.15 -13.67 9.43
N MET A 109 -24.88 -13.12 10.41
CA MET A 109 -24.47 -11.89 11.10
C MET A 109 -23.11 -12.03 11.79
N ILE A 110 -22.87 -13.16 12.45
CA ILE A 110 -21.60 -13.46 13.12
C ILE A 110 -20.44 -13.52 12.12
N HIS A 111 -20.63 -14.23 11.02
CA HIS A 111 -19.57 -14.37 10.02
C HIS A 111 -19.32 -13.10 9.23
N VAL A 112 -20.33 -12.23 9.06
CA VAL A 112 -20.14 -10.86 8.55
C VAL A 112 -19.30 -10.02 9.52
N ASP A 113 -19.60 -10.04 10.82
CA ASP A 113 -18.83 -9.31 11.83
C ASP A 113 -17.36 -9.78 11.86
N LYS A 114 -17.16 -11.10 11.95
CA LYS A 114 -15.83 -11.72 11.87
C LYS A 114 -15.09 -11.34 10.59
N GLN A 115 -15.76 -11.35 9.44
CA GLN A 115 -15.14 -10.96 8.17
C GLN A 115 -14.69 -9.50 8.21
N ASN A 116 -15.51 -8.60 8.73
CA ASN A 116 -15.14 -7.19 8.83
C ASN A 116 -13.96 -6.97 9.79
N GLN A 117 -13.90 -7.71 10.90
CA GLN A 117 -12.77 -7.65 11.82
C GLN A 117 -11.48 -8.11 11.14
N PHE A 118 -11.51 -9.27 10.46
CA PHE A 118 -10.33 -9.78 9.76
C PHE A 118 -9.86 -8.86 8.64
N VAL A 119 -10.79 -8.35 7.83
CA VAL A 119 -10.46 -7.38 6.77
C VAL A 119 -9.80 -6.13 7.37
N HIS A 120 -10.31 -5.63 8.50
CA HIS A 120 -9.70 -4.48 9.17
C HIS A 120 -8.28 -4.79 9.67
N GLN A 121 -8.09 -5.97 10.26
CA GLN A 121 -6.78 -6.44 10.73
C GLN A 121 -5.76 -6.52 9.58
N ILE A 122 -6.12 -7.07 8.43
CA ILE A 122 -5.26 -7.09 7.23
C ILE A 122 -4.91 -5.67 6.78
N LEU A 123 -5.86 -4.74 6.80
CA LEU A 123 -5.60 -3.35 6.40
C LEU A 123 -4.65 -2.65 7.37
N GLU A 124 -4.81 -2.86 8.68
CA GLU A 124 -3.87 -2.35 9.69
C GLU A 124 -2.46 -2.91 9.49
N TRP A 125 -2.34 -4.22 9.26
CA TRP A 125 -1.05 -4.85 8.97
C TRP A 125 -0.43 -4.32 7.67
N SER A 126 -1.23 -4.15 6.63
CA SER A 126 -0.78 -3.59 5.36
C SER A 126 -0.23 -2.18 5.51
N ILE A 127 -0.93 -1.32 6.27
CA ILE A 127 -0.48 0.04 6.56
C ILE A 127 0.83 0.00 7.34
N LYS A 128 0.90 -0.80 8.41
CA LYS A 128 2.09 -0.93 9.24
C LYS A 128 3.31 -1.39 8.43
N ILE A 129 3.17 -2.43 7.60
CA ILE A 129 4.25 -2.91 6.73
C ILE A 129 4.67 -1.82 5.75
N SER A 130 3.72 -1.10 5.15
CA SER A 130 4.05 0.00 4.24
C SER A 130 4.82 1.13 4.93
N ASP A 131 4.42 1.50 6.15
CA ASP A 131 5.10 2.52 6.95
C ASP A 131 6.50 2.07 7.38
N ASP A 132 6.65 0.80 7.82
CA ASP A 132 7.95 0.21 8.16
C ASP A 132 8.89 0.17 6.95
N LEU A 133 8.37 -0.15 5.75
CA LEU A 133 9.12 -0.11 4.51
C LEU A 133 9.60 1.30 4.18
N ASP A 134 8.76 2.32 4.40
CA ASP A 134 9.11 3.73 4.21
C ASP A 134 10.15 4.22 5.22
N LEU A 135 10.06 3.77 6.47
CA LEU A 135 11.03 4.07 7.52
C LEU A 135 12.40 3.44 7.22
N MET A 136 12.45 2.16 6.84
CA MET A 136 13.69 1.48 6.46
C MET A 136 14.38 2.20 5.29
N ASN A 137 13.58 2.67 4.36
CA ASN A 137 13.98 3.50 3.24
C ASN A 137 14.59 4.85 3.66
N TYR A 138 14.12 5.44 4.75
CA TYR A 138 14.69 6.66 5.34
C TYR A 138 16.01 6.36 6.06
N LEU A 139 16.02 5.35 6.93
CA LEU A 139 17.21 4.95 7.70
C LEU A 139 18.39 4.61 6.79
N VAL A 140 18.15 3.90 5.68
CA VAL A 140 19.22 3.56 4.73
C VAL A 140 19.81 4.80 4.08
N LEU A 141 18.99 5.81 3.76
CA LEU A 141 19.50 7.07 3.20
C LEU A 141 20.28 7.90 4.23
N GLU A 142 19.88 7.86 5.50
CA GLU A 142 20.61 8.55 6.57
C GLU A 142 21.97 7.92 6.88
N THR A 143 22.10 6.60 6.73
CA THR A 143 23.38 5.89 7.02
C THR A 143 24.53 6.25 6.09
N VAL A 144 24.25 6.90 4.94
CA VAL A 144 25.29 7.33 4.01
C VAL A 144 25.93 8.62 4.53
N ASP A 145 27.24 8.61 4.73
CA ASP A 145 28.00 9.76 5.21
C ASP A 145 27.93 10.95 4.23
N VAL A 146 27.65 12.14 4.75
CA VAL A 146 27.44 13.37 3.97
C VAL A 146 28.74 14.18 3.97
N SER A 147 29.85 13.57 3.57
CA SER A 147 31.13 14.28 3.52
C SER A 147 31.42 14.91 2.15
N THR A 148 30.40 15.27 1.36
CA THR A 148 30.64 15.90 0.05
C THR A 148 29.82 17.16 -0.13
N LYS A 149 30.54 18.29 -0.21
CA LYS A 149 30.11 19.49 -0.94
C LYS A 149 29.49 19.01 -2.26
N THR A 150 28.27 19.48 -2.56
CA THR A 150 27.68 19.29 -3.88
C THR A 150 28.71 19.68 -4.92
N THR A 151 29.16 18.71 -5.72
CA THR A 151 30.00 19.04 -6.86
C THR A 151 29.19 19.96 -7.75
N PRO A 152 29.71 21.14 -8.14
CA PRO A 152 28.97 22.08 -8.94
C PRO A 152 28.48 21.39 -10.22
N PHE A 153 27.24 21.72 -10.59
CA PHE A 153 26.57 21.18 -11.77
C PHE A 153 27.45 21.40 -13.00
N ASN A 154 27.81 20.32 -13.69
CA ASN A 154 28.67 20.40 -14.88
C ASN A 154 27.80 20.81 -16.09
N GLU A 155 27.75 22.12 -16.35
CA GLU A 155 26.94 22.71 -17.42
C GLU A 155 27.30 22.16 -18.80
N ASP A 156 28.57 21.84 -19.08
CA ASP A 156 29.01 21.32 -20.38
C ASP A 156 28.52 19.88 -20.64
N LYS A 157 28.63 19.01 -19.64
CA LYS A 157 28.12 17.63 -19.71
C LYS A 157 26.59 17.64 -19.84
N TYR A 158 25.96 18.58 -19.13
CA TYR A 158 24.52 18.73 -19.12
C TYR A 158 23.96 19.34 -20.40
N ALA A 159 24.59 20.36 -20.99
CA ALA A 159 24.15 20.97 -22.24
C ALA A 159 24.02 19.94 -23.37
N LYS A 160 24.92 18.96 -23.40
CA LYS A 160 24.86 17.83 -24.34
C LYS A 160 23.64 16.94 -24.09
N LEU A 161 23.36 16.59 -22.84
CA LEU A 161 22.17 15.81 -22.46
C LEU A 161 20.88 16.58 -22.80
N TRP A 162 20.88 17.88 -22.50
CA TRP A 162 19.72 18.73 -22.71
C TRP A 162 19.37 18.88 -24.18
N LEU A 163 20.35 19.21 -25.02
CA LEU A 163 20.18 19.29 -26.48
C LEU A 163 19.70 17.98 -27.09
N LYS A 164 20.19 16.85 -26.58
CA LYS A 164 19.88 15.52 -27.11
C LYS A 164 18.50 15.01 -26.69
N GLU A 165 18.11 15.19 -25.43
CA GLU A 165 16.96 14.47 -24.86
C GLU A 165 15.92 15.34 -24.15
N MET A 166 16.30 16.51 -23.62
CA MET A 166 15.47 17.30 -22.71
C MET A 166 14.96 18.62 -23.31
N SER A 167 15.40 19.03 -24.49
CA SER A 167 14.96 20.29 -25.13
C SER A 167 13.43 20.41 -25.24
N THR A 168 12.75 19.30 -25.51
CA THR A 168 11.27 19.25 -25.60
C THR A 168 10.55 19.39 -24.26
N SER A 169 11.27 19.42 -23.12
CA SER A 169 10.62 19.56 -21.82
C SER A 169 10.09 20.97 -21.59
N MET A 170 10.71 22.01 -22.15
CA MET A 170 10.33 23.40 -21.90
C MET A 170 8.87 23.71 -22.26
N ASP A 171 8.35 23.07 -23.31
CA ASP A 171 6.99 23.27 -23.81
C ASP A 171 5.94 22.42 -23.09
N MET A 172 6.35 21.69 -22.05
CA MET A 172 5.53 20.72 -21.35
C MET A 172 5.23 21.14 -19.91
N PRO A 173 3.99 20.92 -19.41
CA PRO A 173 3.65 21.18 -18.01
C PRO A 173 4.36 20.19 -17.08
N TRP A 174 4.62 20.59 -15.83
CA TRP A 174 5.35 19.76 -14.86
C TRP A 174 4.75 18.36 -14.67
N GLU A 175 3.43 18.24 -14.73
CA GLU A 175 2.68 17.00 -14.56
C GLU A 175 2.97 15.97 -15.67
N SER A 176 3.39 16.44 -16.85
CA SER A 176 3.71 15.57 -17.99
C SER A 176 5.16 15.06 -17.97
N ILE A 177 5.96 15.52 -17.01
CA ILE A 177 7.32 15.06 -16.77
C ILE A 177 7.27 13.97 -15.69
N VAL A 178 7.82 12.80 -16.02
CA VAL A 178 7.96 11.68 -15.10
C VAL A 178 9.43 11.35 -14.92
N ILE A 179 9.92 11.40 -13.68
CA ILE A 179 11.26 10.99 -13.28
C ILE A 179 11.15 9.61 -12.63
N GLU A 180 11.58 8.56 -13.31
CA GLU A 180 11.63 7.20 -12.79
C GLU A 180 13.03 6.93 -12.21
N LEU A 181 13.10 6.60 -10.93
CA LEU A 181 14.30 6.06 -10.29
C LEU A 181 14.30 4.55 -10.49
N LEU A 182 15.39 3.96 -10.97
CA LEU A 182 15.51 2.56 -11.37
C LEU A 182 16.70 1.91 -10.67
N PRO A 183 16.75 0.57 -10.59
CA PRO A 183 17.90 -0.12 -10.01
C PRO A 183 19.20 0.28 -10.72
N GLY A 184 20.17 0.75 -9.93
CA GLY A 184 21.53 1.08 -10.35
C GLY A 184 22.53 0.00 -9.97
N GLU A 185 23.81 0.24 -10.23
CA GLU A 185 24.89 -0.63 -9.76
C GLU A 185 25.06 -0.57 -8.24
N SER A 186 24.74 0.57 -7.63
CA SER A 186 24.70 0.78 -6.18
C SER A 186 23.26 0.91 -5.70
N PHE A 187 22.96 0.32 -4.54
CA PHE A 187 21.68 0.51 -3.86
C PHE A 187 21.40 1.99 -3.52
N PHE A 188 22.46 2.78 -3.34
CA PHE A 188 22.36 4.17 -2.91
C PHE A 188 22.22 5.17 -4.06
N VAL A 189 22.59 4.79 -5.28
CA VAL A 189 22.57 5.67 -6.46
C VAL A 189 21.79 4.96 -7.57
N PRO A 190 20.49 5.31 -7.75
CA PRO A 190 19.66 4.69 -8.76
C PRO A 190 20.02 5.19 -10.16
N ASN A 191 19.69 4.38 -11.17
CA ASN A 191 19.58 4.87 -12.53
C ASN A 191 18.33 5.77 -12.66
N ILE A 192 18.34 6.70 -13.59
CA ILE A 192 17.23 7.63 -13.83
C ILE A 192 16.76 7.51 -15.27
N ARG A 193 15.44 7.42 -15.44
CA ARG A 193 14.77 7.54 -16.74
C ARG A 193 13.76 8.65 -16.67
N VAL A 194 13.84 9.58 -17.61
CA VAL A 194 12.85 10.65 -17.75
C VAL A 194 11.86 10.26 -18.83
N SER A 195 10.57 10.55 -18.60
CA SER A 195 9.56 10.54 -19.65
C SER A 195 8.98 11.94 -19.81
N LEU A 196 8.89 12.42 -21.05
CA LEU A 196 8.34 13.73 -21.40
C LEU A 196 7.09 13.51 -22.25
N GLY A 197 5.91 13.88 -21.74
CA GLY A 197 4.65 13.71 -22.48
C GLY A 197 4.33 12.25 -22.83
N GLY A 198 4.79 11.30 -22.00
CA GLY A 198 4.66 9.86 -22.24
C GLY A 198 5.79 9.23 -23.07
N ILE A 199 6.69 10.02 -23.65
CA ILE A 199 7.84 9.51 -24.42
C ILE A 199 8.99 9.22 -23.46
N ARG A 200 9.35 7.94 -23.31
CA ARG A 200 10.47 7.47 -22.48
C ARG A 200 11.81 7.81 -23.12
N LYS A 201 12.69 8.47 -22.36
CA LYS A 201 14.08 8.77 -22.73
C LYS A 201 15.01 7.64 -22.32
N SER A 202 16.30 7.78 -22.65
CA SER A 202 17.29 6.76 -22.32
C SER A 202 17.50 6.66 -20.81
N ILE A 203 17.87 5.47 -20.34
CA ILE A 203 18.27 5.26 -18.95
C ILE A 203 19.69 5.82 -18.79
N GLN A 204 19.88 6.69 -17.80
CA GLN A 204 21.16 7.30 -17.48
C GLN A 204 21.47 7.13 -16.00
N ASP A 205 22.74 7.16 -15.64
CA ASP A 205 23.16 7.20 -14.24
C ASP A 205 22.70 8.51 -13.56
N ALA A 206 22.36 8.48 -12.27
CA ALA A 206 21.94 9.67 -11.53
C ALA A 206 23.00 10.82 -11.58
N SER A 207 24.28 10.51 -11.71
CA SER A 207 25.35 11.50 -11.92
C SER A 207 25.18 12.30 -13.21
N ALA A 208 24.59 11.74 -14.26
CA ALA A 208 24.35 12.44 -15.53
C ALA A 208 23.36 13.62 -15.36
N TYR A 209 22.46 13.49 -14.39
CA TYR A 209 21.50 14.52 -14.00
C TYR A 209 21.97 15.36 -12.80
N GLY A 210 23.20 15.17 -12.31
CA GLY A 210 23.74 15.92 -11.17
C GLY A 210 23.21 15.50 -9.80
N PHE A 211 22.73 14.25 -9.65
CA PHE A 211 22.19 13.69 -8.40
C PHE A 211 23.20 12.86 -7.59
N ALA A 212 24.41 12.62 -8.11
CA ALA A 212 25.49 11.97 -7.37
C ALA A 212 26.69 12.92 -7.18
N SER A 213 27.43 12.75 -6.09
CA SER A 213 28.68 13.46 -5.81
C SER A 213 29.85 12.48 -5.79
N GLY A 214 31.02 12.91 -6.28
CA GLY A 214 32.29 12.18 -6.15
C GLY A 214 32.92 11.71 -7.47
N LYS A 215 34.19 11.31 -7.39
CA LYS A 215 34.96 10.76 -8.54
C LYS A 215 34.48 9.36 -8.96
N ASP A 216 33.81 8.65 -8.05
CA ASP A 216 33.41 7.25 -8.22
C ASP A 216 31.87 7.05 -8.34
N ASN A 217 31.07 8.12 -8.29
CA ASN A 217 29.59 8.11 -8.47
C ASN A 217 28.78 7.18 -7.53
N VAL A 218 29.36 6.65 -6.44
CA VAL A 218 28.69 5.64 -5.59
C VAL A 218 27.78 6.24 -4.49
N SER A 219 27.90 7.55 -4.20
CA SER A 219 27.17 8.19 -3.10
C SER A 219 26.10 9.20 -3.57
N PRO A 220 24.85 9.13 -3.04
CA PRO A 220 23.80 10.09 -3.33
C PRO A 220 24.11 11.46 -2.71
N ASN A 221 23.90 12.52 -3.49
CA ASN A 221 23.98 13.88 -2.96
C ASN A 221 22.66 14.30 -2.28
N ILE A 222 22.64 15.49 -1.69
CA ILE A 222 21.46 16.00 -0.97
C ILE A 222 20.22 16.15 -1.88
N LEU A 223 20.42 16.49 -3.16
CA LEU A 223 19.34 16.66 -4.12
C LEU A 223 18.66 15.31 -4.41
N LEU A 224 19.44 14.24 -4.55
CA LEU A 224 18.90 12.89 -4.75
C LEU A 224 18.12 12.40 -3.54
N ARG A 225 18.61 12.65 -2.32
CA ARG A 225 17.86 12.31 -1.10
C ARG A 225 16.52 13.03 -1.06
N MET A 226 16.50 14.33 -1.34
CA MET A 226 15.26 15.11 -1.40
C MET A 226 14.32 14.61 -2.50
N LEU A 227 14.86 14.27 -3.68
CA LEU A 227 14.10 13.70 -4.79
C LEU A 227 13.44 12.36 -4.39
N ILE A 228 14.19 11.48 -3.71
CA ILE A 228 13.67 10.21 -3.18
C ILE A 228 12.64 10.44 -2.07
N LEU A 229 12.75 11.49 -1.25
CA LEU A 229 11.71 11.81 -0.26
C LEU A 229 10.40 12.21 -0.95
N PHE A 230 10.47 13.07 -1.97
CA PHE A 230 9.30 13.51 -2.74
C PHE A 230 8.71 12.45 -3.67
N SER A 231 9.47 11.42 -4.05
CA SER A 231 8.93 10.27 -4.78
C SER A 231 7.96 9.42 -3.95
N ARG A 232 8.13 9.41 -2.62
CA ARG A 232 7.35 8.57 -1.69
C ARG A 232 6.01 9.18 -1.33
N LYS A 233 5.99 10.50 -1.09
CA LYS A 233 4.77 11.24 -0.77
C LYS A 233 4.69 12.50 -1.62
N LYS A 234 3.66 12.56 -2.47
CA LYS A 234 3.33 13.76 -3.27
C LYS A 234 3.06 15.00 -2.40
N LYS A 235 2.70 14.79 -1.14
CA LYS A 235 2.44 15.82 -0.14
C LYS A 235 3.14 15.48 1.16
N ILE A 236 4.00 16.36 1.64
CA ILE A 236 4.72 16.21 2.90
C ILE A 236 4.26 17.34 3.81
N LYS A 237 3.51 17.00 4.86
CA LYS A 237 3.13 17.96 5.90
C LYS A 237 4.33 18.26 6.78
N PHE A 238 4.51 19.53 7.09
CA PHE A 238 5.51 19.99 8.03
C PHE A 238 4.93 20.08 9.44
N PHE A 239 5.65 19.53 10.41
CA PHE A 239 5.40 19.70 11.83
C PHE A 239 6.76 19.98 12.49
N GLY A 240 6.95 21.17 13.05
CA GLY A 240 8.23 21.57 13.63
C GLY A 240 8.35 23.07 13.85
N MET A 241 9.54 23.50 14.26
CA MET A 241 9.86 24.91 14.48
C MET A 241 10.24 25.62 13.18
N ASP A 242 10.13 26.96 13.14
CA ASP A 242 10.46 27.75 11.95
C ASP A 242 11.92 27.58 11.51
N GLU A 243 12.85 27.36 12.44
CA GLU A 243 14.26 27.09 12.11
C GLU A 243 14.45 25.80 11.30
N GLU A 244 13.72 24.74 11.67
CA GLU A 244 13.74 23.46 10.96
C GLU A 244 13.10 23.60 9.59
N LYS A 245 11.97 24.33 9.53
CA LYS A 245 11.30 24.68 8.28
C LYS A 245 12.25 25.39 7.32
N ASN A 246 12.98 26.40 7.80
CA ASN A 246 13.91 27.18 6.99
C ASN A 246 15.07 26.35 6.44
N LYS A 247 15.58 25.39 7.23
CA LYS A 247 16.61 24.44 6.78
C LYS A 247 16.09 23.55 5.66
N ILE A 248 14.90 22.96 5.83
CA ILE A 248 14.27 22.10 4.82
C ILE A 248 13.95 22.91 3.57
N ASP A 249 13.34 24.08 3.73
CA ASP A 249 12.96 24.97 2.63
C ASP A 249 14.18 25.37 1.78
N THR A 250 15.33 25.62 2.40
CA THR A 250 16.59 25.88 1.68
C THR A 250 16.98 24.70 0.79
N GLN A 251 16.88 23.47 1.29
CA GLN A 251 17.19 22.26 0.52
C GLN A 251 16.15 22.00 -0.59
N VAL A 252 14.87 22.23 -0.31
CA VAL A 252 13.79 22.13 -1.31
C VAL A 252 14.00 23.14 -2.42
N LYS A 253 14.35 24.40 -2.10
CA LYS A 253 14.66 25.44 -3.09
C LYS A 253 15.87 25.08 -3.96
N GLN A 254 16.88 24.44 -3.39
CA GLN A 254 18.01 23.92 -4.17
C GLN A 254 17.56 22.83 -5.16
N LEU A 255 16.71 21.90 -4.73
CA LEU A 255 16.13 20.89 -5.62
C LEU A 255 15.25 21.51 -6.71
N VAL A 256 14.40 22.48 -6.36
CA VAL A 256 13.55 23.22 -7.31
C VAL A 256 14.40 23.88 -8.39
N LYS A 257 15.43 24.65 -7.98
CA LYS A 257 16.34 25.30 -8.92
C LYS A 257 17.03 24.28 -9.83
N HIS A 258 17.45 23.15 -9.27
CA HIS A 258 18.06 22.07 -10.04
C HIS A 258 17.08 21.49 -11.08
N LEU A 259 15.84 21.23 -10.70
CA LEU A 259 14.79 20.74 -11.62
C LEU A 259 14.44 21.76 -12.71
N GLU A 260 14.41 23.06 -12.38
CA GLU A 260 14.22 24.13 -13.36
C GLU A 260 15.38 24.21 -14.35
N LEU A 261 16.62 23.99 -13.90
CA LEU A 261 17.77 23.85 -14.80
C LEU A 261 17.62 22.61 -15.69
N LEU A 262 17.15 21.49 -15.13
CA LEU A 262 16.96 20.21 -15.84
C LEU A 262 15.86 20.25 -16.92
N PHE A 263 14.76 20.93 -16.62
CA PHE A 263 13.54 20.80 -17.43
C PHE A 263 12.99 22.13 -17.96
N GLY A 264 13.69 23.24 -17.69
CA GLY A 264 13.23 24.59 -17.97
C GLY A 264 12.44 25.21 -16.82
N LYS A 265 12.45 26.55 -16.74
CA LYS A 265 11.66 27.31 -15.78
C LYS A 265 10.24 27.49 -16.30
N ARG A 266 9.26 27.45 -15.38
CA ARG A 266 7.82 27.71 -15.63
C ARG A 266 7.32 28.74 -14.62
N ASP A 267 6.08 29.18 -14.79
CA ASP A 267 5.43 30.12 -13.87
C ASP A 267 5.28 29.51 -12.47
N ASP A 268 4.81 28.26 -12.40
CA ASP A 268 4.76 27.49 -11.15
C ASP A 268 6.01 26.62 -10.98
N PRO A 269 6.57 26.52 -9.76
CA PRO A 269 7.69 25.62 -9.47
C PRO A 269 7.25 24.14 -9.42
N PRO A 270 8.19 23.19 -9.64
CA PRO A 270 7.90 21.75 -9.61
C PRO A 270 7.53 21.24 -8.21
N ILE A 271 7.86 21.99 -7.15
CA ILE A 271 7.52 21.70 -5.76
C ILE A 271 7.07 23.02 -5.12
N LEU A 272 5.87 23.03 -4.55
CA LEU A 272 5.20 24.18 -3.95
C LEU A 272 5.03 23.98 -2.45
N PHE A 273 5.28 25.00 -1.63
CA PHE A 273 4.85 24.99 -0.24
C PHE A 273 3.48 25.67 -0.12
N LYS A 274 2.51 24.99 0.48
CA LYS A 274 1.18 25.53 0.78
C LYS A 274 1.12 25.95 2.24
N GLU A 275 0.97 27.25 2.48
CA GLU A 275 0.93 27.79 3.84
C GLU A 275 -0.33 27.40 4.60
N GLU A 276 -1.49 27.36 3.92
CA GLU A 276 -2.78 27.00 4.55
C GLU A 276 -2.77 25.62 5.20
N THR A 277 -2.13 24.65 4.54
CA THR A 277 -2.07 23.25 4.98
C THR A 277 -0.72 22.87 5.58
N GLN A 278 0.24 23.82 5.64
CA GLN A 278 1.64 23.63 6.00
C GLN A 278 2.24 22.38 5.32
N GLU A 279 2.10 22.27 3.99
CA GLU A 279 2.55 21.10 3.22
C GLU A 279 3.39 21.47 2.00
N TRP A 280 4.49 20.74 1.76
CA TRP A 280 5.13 20.73 0.44
C TRP A 280 4.37 19.78 -0.48
N LYS A 281 3.99 20.26 -1.67
CA LYS A 281 3.32 19.50 -2.72
C LYS A 281 4.21 19.42 -3.95
N THR A 282 4.51 18.20 -4.39
CA THR A 282 5.21 17.94 -5.66
C THR A 282 4.22 17.97 -6.82
N VAL A 283 4.51 18.76 -7.85
CA VAL A 283 3.74 18.85 -9.10
C VAL A 283 4.32 17.91 -10.16
N VAL A 284 5.66 17.84 -10.24
CA VAL A 284 6.36 16.87 -11.09
C VAL A 284 6.12 15.44 -10.60
N ASN A 285 5.98 14.49 -11.51
CA ASN A 285 5.80 13.09 -11.13
C ASN A 285 7.17 12.42 -10.90
N ILE A 286 7.41 11.95 -9.68
CA ILE A 286 8.62 11.21 -9.33
C ILE A 286 8.18 9.80 -8.89
N VAL A 287 8.72 8.78 -9.54
CA VAL A 287 8.36 7.37 -9.32
C VAL A 287 9.60 6.61 -8.90
N ASP A 288 9.62 6.11 -7.68
CA ASP A 288 10.76 5.33 -7.17
C ASP A 288 10.58 3.84 -7.43
N ARG A 289 11.41 3.29 -8.33
CA ARG A 289 11.54 1.87 -8.64
C ARG A 289 12.95 1.34 -8.32
N SER A 290 13.73 2.09 -7.55
CA SER A 290 15.15 1.78 -7.30
C SER A 290 15.36 0.50 -6.50
N ASN A 291 14.50 0.24 -5.51
CA ASN A 291 14.50 -0.98 -4.71
C ASN A 291 13.40 -1.93 -5.21
N THR A 292 13.78 -2.96 -5.96
CA THR A 292 12.84 -3.97 -6.48
C THR A 292 12.12 -4.69 -5.36
N ASP A 293 12.82 -5.12 -4.32
CA ASP A 293 12.25 -5.98 -3.27
C ASP A 293 11.17 -5.23 -2.47
N ARG A 294 11.44 -4.00 -2.04
CA ARG A 294 10.47 -3.17 -1.31
C ARG A 294 9.27 -2.81 -2.17
N ASN A 295 9.50 -2.51 -3.45
CA ASN A 295 8.43 -2.21 -4.39
C ASN A 295 7.58 -3.43 -4.68
N ASN A 296 8.19 -4.62 -4.77
CA ASN A 296 7.47 -5.87 -4.95
C ASN A 296 6.61 -6.19 -3.73
N ILE A 297 7.08 -5.92 -2.50
CA ILE A 297 6.25 -6.09 -1.30
C ILE A 297 5.06 -5.13 -1.34
N LYS A 298 5.26 -3.85 -1.67
CA LYS A 298 4.15 -2.88 -1.80
C LYS A 298 3.16 -3.29 -2.89
N GLN A 299 3.63 -3.80 -4.01
CA GLN A 299 2.79 -4.34 -5.07
C GLN A 299 2.02 -5.59 -4.60
N SER A 300 2.69 -6.46 -3.84
CA SER A 300 2.07 -7.67 -3.28
C SER A 300 0.97 -7.33 -2.29
N LEU A 301 1.15 -6.29 -1.47
CA LEU A 301 0.12 -5.75 -0.59
C LEU A 301 -1.11 -5.28 -1.38
N ASP A 302 -0.93 -4.48 -2.43
CA ASP A 302 -2.04 -3.99 -3.26
C ASP A 302 -2.79 -5.14 -3.96
N ILE A 303 -2.06 -6.12 -4.50
CA ILE A 303 -2.65 -7.31 -5.11
C ILE A 303 -3.43 -8.12 -4.07
N PHE A 304 -2.86 -8.38 -2.89
CA PHE A 304 -3.53 -9.11 -1.82
C PHE A 304 -4.83 -8.42 -1.40
N ILE A 305 -4.79 -7.09 -1.22
CA ILE A 305 -5.96 -6.29 -0.86
C ILE A 305 -7.05 -6.40 -1.94
N LYS A 306 -6.69 -6.38 -3.22
CA LYS A 306 -7.64 -6.58 -4.33
C LYS A 306 -8.26 -7.98 -4.30
N ILE A 307 -7.45 -9.03 -4.09
CA ILE A 307 -7.93 -10.41 -3.94
C ILE A 307 -8.91 -10.49 -2.77
N MET A 308 -8.53 -9.96 -1.61
CA MET A 308 -9.36 -9.96 -0.41
C MET A 308 -10.67 -9.20 -0.63
N ASN A 309 -10.64 -7.99 -1.21
CA ASN A 309 -11.85 -7.20 -1.45
C ASN A 309 -12.78 -7.88 -2.45
N SER A 310 -12.23 -8.46 -3.51
CA SER A 310 -12.99 -9.24 -4.50
C SER A 310 -13.64 -10.46 -3.84
N TYR A 311 -12.88 -11.20 -3.04
CA TYR A 311 -13.36 -12.43 -2.39
C TYR A 311 -14.32 -12.17 -1.23
N THR A 312 -14.20 -11.05 -0.53
CA THR A 312 -15.06 -10.70 0.63
C THR A 312 -16.24 -9.80 0.26
N GLY A 313 -16.25 -9.22 -0.96
CA GLY A 313 -17.26 -8.26 -1.40
C GLY A 313 -17.19 -6.91 -0.69
N ASN A 314 -16.03 -6.57 -0.11
CA ASN A 314 -15.81 -5.34 0.63
C ASN A 314 -15.17 -4.28 -0.28
N ASN A 315 -15.98 -3.40 -0.88
CA ASN A 315 -15.50 -2.27 -1.68
C ASN A 315 -15.14 -1.06 -0.79
N ARG A 316 -14.32 -1.24 0.25
CA ARG A 316 -13.89 -0.11 1.11
C ARG A 316 -12.75 0.72 0.51
N LEU A 317 -12.21 0.32 -0.64
CA LEU A 317 -11.03 0.90 -1.27
C LEU A 317 -11.24 1.23 -2.77
N GLN A 318 -12.43 1.71 -3.14
CA GLN A 318 -12.58 2.48 -4.38
C GLN A 318 -12.29 3.95 -4.13
#